data_AF-A0A9J6GLI4-F1
#
_entry.id   AF-A0A9J6GLI4-F1
#
_cell.length_a   1.000
_cell.length_b   1.000
_cell.length_c   1.000
_cell.angle_alpha   90.00
_cell.angle_beta   90.00
_cell.angle_gamma   90.00
#
_symmetry.space_group_name_H-M   'P 1'
#
loop_
_entity.id
_entity.type
_entity.pdbx_description
1 polymer ?
#
loop_
_entity_poly.entity_id
_entity_poly.type
_entity_poly.pdbx_seq_one_letter_code
_entity_poly.pdbx_strand_id
1 'polypeptide(L)'
;MSLPGACFRDDSPERDCLFVGFRRKEYAQGTILGVGDFGAELSKVGRVKFGWPRLAASGHSKTVKRAVATTALLSALKKSCPHQMATSFERQASRLQNAGYPKSLLKPVCETLLQRIKAKEKRRPPQPTEEDRRRLAVLPYVHGFSHAMKKVGKKHGIKVVFSAPNKAYGMCRQVNRCVQQEQKEGLVFGFHVWVLVLTGAHKLQVFIEPT
;
A
#
# COMPACT_ATOMS: atom_id res chain seq x y z
N MET A 1 -23.66 -46.72 8.47
CA MET A 1 -23.89 -45.65 7.47
C MET A 1 -23.26 -44.36 7.99
N SER A 2 -22.00 -44.13 7.65
CA SER A 2 -21.29 -42.87 7.92
C SER A 2 -20.46 -42.57 6.67
N LEU A 3 -20.75 -41.46 6.00
CA LEU A 3 -19.95 -40.96 4.89
C LEU A 3 -18.87 -40.00 5.45
N PRO A 4 -17.60 -40.15 5.07
CA PRO A 4 -16.57 -39.18 5.41
C PRO A 4 -16.69 -37.92 4.55
N GLY A 5 -16.59 -36.77 5.20
CA GLY A 5 -16.67 -35.45 4.58
C GLY A 5 -15.51 -35.20 3.60
N ALA A 6 -15.88 -34.86 2.37
CA ALA A 6 -14.96 -34.39 1.35
C ALA A 6 -14.43 -33.00 1.73
N CYS A 7 -13.12 -32.90 1.92
CA CYS A 7 -12.41 -31.63 1.97
C CYS A 7 -12.40 -31.02 0.56
N PHE A 8 -13.04 -29.86 0.41
CA PHE A 8 -13.03 -29.06 -0.80
C PHE A 8 -11.59 -28.62 -1.10
N ARG A 9 -10.97 -29.22 -2.13
CA ARG A 9 -9.71 -28.76 -2.71
C ARG A 9 -10.03 -27.58 -3.62
N ASP A 10 -9.77 -26.36 -3.14
CA ASP A 10 -9.60 -25.20 -4.00
C ASP A 10 -8.16 -25.23 -4.56
N ASP A 11 -8.00 -25.93 -5.69
CA ASP A 11 -6.85 -25.80 -6.57
C ASP A 11 -6.96 -24.46 -7.33
N SER A 12 -6.47 -23.38 -6.71
CA SER A 12 -6.23 -22.11 -7.40
C SER A 12 -4.77 -22.04 -7.84
N PRO A 13 -4.50 -21.92 -9.16
CA PRO A 13 -3.15 -21.95 -9.68
C PRO A 13 -2.37 -20.68 -9.31
N GLU A 14 -1.20 -20.93 -8.70
CA GLU A 14 0.06 -20.23 -8.85
C GLU A 14 -0.03 -18.79 -9.38
N ARG A 15 -0.03 -17.83 -8.45
CA ARG A 15 0.57 -16.52 -8.73
C ARG A 15 2.00 -16.58 -8.27
N ASP A 16 2.89 -16.69 -9.25
CA ASP A 16 4.32 -16.49 -9.16
C ASP A 16 4.62 -15.20 -8.38
N CYS A 17 4.81 -15.36 -7.07
CA CYS A 17 5.53 -14.38 -6.30
C CYS A 17 6.99 -14.59 -6.65
N LEU A 18 7.49 -13.82 -7.62
CA LEU A 18 8.92 -13.62 -7.85
C LEU A 18 9.56 -13.17 -6.54
N PHE A 19 10.06 -14.17 -5.82
CA PHE A 19 10.78 -14.06 -4.58
C PHE A 19 12.19 -13.63 -4.98
N VAL A 20 12.49 -12.34 -4.84
CA VAL A 20 13.86 -11.83 -5.02
C VAL A 20 14.73 -12.56 -3.99
N GLY A 21 15.58 -13.46 -4.50
CA GLY A 21 16.43 -14.33 -3.72
C GLY A 21 17.39 -13.53 -2.84
N PHE A 22 17.16 -13.57 -1.53
CA PHE A 22 18.17 -13.19 -0.56
C PHE A 22 18.95 -14.46 -0.20
N ARG A 23 20.16 -14.59 -0.76
CA ARG A 23 21.08 -15.70 -0.52
C ARG A 23 21.19 -15.99 0.98
N ARG A 24 20.83 -17.23 1.35
CA ARG A 24 21.23 -17.85 2.62
C ARG A 24 22.76 -17.80 2.73
N LYS A 25 23.28 -17.14 3.77
CA LYS A 25 24.51 -17.58 4.41
C LYS A 25 24.08 -18.37 5.64
N GLU A 26 24.48 -19.63 5.66
CA GLU A 26 24.34 -20.53 6.79
C GLU A 26 25.07 -19.92 7.99
N TYR A 27 24.36 -19.77 9.10
CA TYR A 27 24.97 -19.62 10.41
C TYR A 27 24.55 -20.83 11.22
N ALA A 28 25.55 -21.67 11.48
CA ALA A 28 25.48 -22.82 12.33
C ALA A 28 25.15 -22.41 13.78
N GLN A 29 24.27 -23.21 14.38
CA GLN A 29 24.24 -23.66 15.77
C GLN A 29 24.44 -22.63 16.90
N GLY A 30 23.35 -22.37 17.61
CA GLY A 30 23.34 -21.74 18.93
C GLY A 30 22.14 -22.25 19.72
N THR A 31 22.45 -23.08 20.70
CA THR A 31 21.59 -23.88 21.58
C THR A 31 20.44 -23.11 22.25
N ILE A 32 19.28 -23.78 22.28
CA ILE A 32 18.07 -23.48 23.07
C ILE A 32 18.42 -23.49 24.56
N LEU A 33 18.02 -22.48 25.35
CA LEU A 33 17.60 -22.59 26.75
C LEU A 33 17.08 -21.23 27.26
N GLY A 34 15.96 -21.24 27.99
CA GLY A 34 15.56 -20.13 28.88
C GLY A 34 14.29 -19.38 28.48
N VAL A 35 13.12 -19.98 28.75
CA VAL A 35 11.88 -19.22 29.01
C VAL A 35 12.02 -18.66 30.42
N GLY A 36 12.11 -17.34 30.56
CA GLY A 36 12.27 -16.65 31.84
C GLY A 36 11.52 -15.32 31.85
N ASP A 37 10.47 -15.30 32.66
CA ASP A 37 9.77 -14.21 33.33
C ASP A 37 9.46 -12.88 32.61
N PHE A 38 8.15 -12.73 32.38
CA PHE A 38 7.45 -11.44 32.33
C PHE A 38 7.27 -10.92 33.75
N GLY A 39 8.04 -9.92 34.17
CA GLY A 39 7.86 -9.29 35.48
C GLY A 39 8.40 -7.86 35.51
N ALA A 40 7.46 -6.92 35.68
CA ALA A 40 7.57 -5.55 36.21
C ALA A 40 8.94 -4.83 36.22
N GLU A 41 9.01 -3.64 35.59
CA GLU A 41 9.25 -2.40 36.33
C GLU A 41 8.94 -1.17 35.44
N LEU A 42 7.90 -0.43 35.81
CA LEU A 42 7.62 0.91 35.31
C LEU A 42 7.98 1.88 36.43
N SER A 43 9.02 2.67 36.25
CA SER A 43 9.17 3.93 37.00
C SER A 43 10.10 4.92 36.31
N LYS A 44 9.61 6.17 36.30
CA LYS A 44 10.29 7.46 36.04
C LYS A 44 10.52 7.85 34.58
N VAL A 45 9.59 8.67 34.11
CA VAL A 45 9.64 9.49 32.89
C VAL A 45 10.70 10.58 33.05
N GLY A 46 11.96 10.22 32.85
CA GLY A 46 12.97 11.14 32.34
C GLY A 46 12.95 11.05 30.82
N ARG A 47 13.00 12.17 30.10
CA ARG A 47 13.23 12.18 28.65
C ARG A 47 14.69 11.77 28.38
N VAL A 48 15.01 10.51 28.68
CA VAL A 48 16.29 9.91 28.36
C VAL A 48 16.29 9.80 26.84
N LYS A 49 17.16 10.57 26.17
CA LYS A 49 17.57 10.25 24.81
C LYS A 49 18.20 8.87 24.90
N PHE A 50 17.39 7.82 24.72
CA PHE A 50 17.86 6.46 24.46
C PHE A 50 18.60 6.54 23.13
N GLY A 51 19.88 6.91 23.20
CA GLY A 51 20.86 6.67 22.18
C GLY A 51 20.93 5.16 22.07
N TRP A 52 20.21 4.62 21.08
CA TRP A 52 20.20 3.20 20.76
C TRP A 52 21.65 2.80 20.49
N PRO A 53 22.32 2.11 21.42
CA PRO A 53 23.68 1.69 21.17
C PRO A 53 23.55 0.64 20.08
N ARG A 54 24.05 0.97 18.89
CA ARG A 54 24.39 -0.02 17.86
C ARG A 54 23.25 -0.65 17.04
N LEU A 55 22.23 0.14 16.68
CA LEU A 55 21.28 -0.21 15.59
C LEU A 55 21.77 0.27 14.21
N ALA A 56 23.07 0.13 13.97
CA ALA A 56 23.80 0.84 12.92
C ALA A 56 23.99 0.05 11.62
N ALA A 57 23.43 -1.14 11.44
CA ALA A 57 23.72 -1.91 10.23
C ALA A 57 23.07 -1.35 8.96
N SER A 58 21.88 -0.73 9.05
CA SER A 58 21.13 -0.34 7.86
C SER A 58 21.15 1.16 7.54
N GLY A 59 21.82 2.02 8.32
CA GLY A 59 21.87 3.48 8.07
C GLY A 59 20.52 4.22 8.09
N HIS A 60 19.40 3.52 8.16
CA HIS A 60 18.07 4.11 8.07
C HIS A 60 17.67 4.89 9.34
N SER A 61 16.91 5.96 9.12
CA SER A 61 16.30 6.75 10.19
C SER A 61 15.32 5.93 11.05
N LYS A 62 15.05 6.41 12.27
CA LYS A 62 14.10 5.77 13.20
C LYS A 62 12.70 5.63 12.58
N THR A 63 12.26 6.66 11.84
CA THR A 63 10.97 6.67 11.14
C THR A 63 10.90 5.59 10.06
N VAL A 64 11.95 5.44 9.25
CA VAL A 64 12.00 4.41 8.21
C VAL A 64 11.97 3.02 8.83
N LYS A 65 12.76 2.75 9.87
CA LYS A 65 12.73 1.46 10.58
C LYS A 65 11.34 1.15 11.14
N ARG A 66 10.68 2.14 11.75
CA ARG A 66 9.30 1.98 12.24
C ARG A 66 8.33 1.66 11.11
N ALA A 67 8.44 2.34 9.97
CA ALA A 67 7.61 2.07 8.80
C ALA A 67 7.83 0.66 8.24
N VAL A 68 9.08 0.21 8.13
CA VAL A 68 9.44 -1.15 7.69
C VAL A 68 8.83 -2.20 8.62
N ALA A 69 9.03 -2.07 9.93
CA ALA A 69 8.45 -2.98 10.93
C ALA A 69 6.92 -3.00 10.86
N THR A 70 6.29 -1.83 10.72
CA THR A 70 4.84 -1.71 10.60
C THR A 70 4.31 -2.43 9.37
N THR A 71 4.93 -2.21 8.20
CA THR A 71 4.51 -2.83 6.94
C THR A 71 4.72 -4.34 6.97
N ALA A 72 5.85 -4.82 7.50
CA ALA A 72 6.14 -6.25 7.61
C ALA A 72 5.11 -6.97 8.49
N LEU A 73 4.88 -6.47 9.72
CA LEU A 73 3.93 -7.07 10.66
C LEU A 73 2.48 -6.95 10.16
N LEU A 74 2.10 -5.81 9.58
CA LEU A 74 0.77 -5.64 8.99
C LEU A 74 0.54 -6.59 7.81
N SER A 75 1.58 -6.84 7.00
CA SER A 75 1.47 -7.77 5.88
C SER A 75 1.29 -9.21 6.33
N ALA A 76 1.92 -9.62 7.44
CA ALA A 76 1.66 -10.92 8.06
C ALA A 76 0.18 -11.03 8.41
N LEU A 77 -0.37 -10.08 9.16
CA LEU A 77 -1.76 -10.12 9.61
C LEU A 77 -2.78 -10.04 8.46
N LYS A 78 -2.49 -9.28 7.39
CA LYS A 78 -3.43 -9.10 6.27
C LYS A 78 -3.41 -10.24 5.25
N LYS A 79 -2.25 -10.89 5.06
CA LYS A 79 -2.06 -11.87 3.97
C LYS A 79 -2.10 -13.31 4.46
N SER A 80 -1.88 -13.57 5.75
CA SER A 80 -1.94 -14.92 6.30
C SER A 80 -3.38 -15.41 6.45
N CYS A 81 -3.61 -16.70 6.25
CA CYS A 81 -4.86 -17.34 6.65
C CYS A 81 -5.01 -17.36 8.19
N PRO A 82 -6.25 -17.45 8.74
CA PRO A 82 -6.48 -17.44 10.19
C PRO A 82 -5.67 -18.50 10.95
N HIS A 83 -5.53 -19.71 10.37
CA HIS A 83 -4.82 -20.83 10.96
C HIS A 83 -3.30 -20.62 11.08
N GLN A 84 -2.69 -19.81 10.20
CA GLN A 84 -1.24 -19.56 10.17
C GLN A 84 -0.88 -18.11 10.57
N MET A 85 -1.86 -17.31 11.01
CA MET A 85 -1.65 -15.89 11.29
C MET A 85 -0.67 -15.68 12.45
N ALA A 86 -0.86 -16.42 13.54
CA ALA A 86 0.03 -16.36 14.71
C ALA A 86 1.47 -16.72 14.32
N THR A 87 1.66 -17.87 13.68
CA THR A 87 2.99 -18.33 13.23
C THR A 87 3.63 -17.38 12.22
N SER A 88 2.86 -16.81 11.29
CA SER A 88 3.37 -15.85 10.31
C SER A 88 3.81 -14.55 10.97
N PHE A 89 3.05 -14.08 11.96
CA PHE A 89 3.37 -12.90 12.74
C PHE A 89 4.64 -13.09 13.57
N GLU A 90 4.75 -14.22 14.28
CA GLU A 90 5.94 -14.60 15.05
C GLU A 90 7.18 -14.72 14.17
N ARG A 91 7.08 -15.37 13.02
CA ARG A 91 8.19 -15.45 12.05
C ARG A 91 8.67 -14.07 11.61
N GLN A 92 7.76 -13.13 11.32
CA GLN A 92 8.16 -11.76 10.96
C GLN A 92 8.76 -11.00 12.15
N ALA A 93 8.21 -11.18 13.35
CA ALA A 93 8.76 -10.58 14.56
C ALA A 93 10.18 -11.09 14.86
N SER A 94 10.41 -12.40 14.77
CA SER A 94 11.72 -13.03 14.93
C SER A 94 12.69 -12.58 13.85
N ARG A 95 12.27 -12.47 12.58
CA ARG A 95 13.10 -11.91 11.50
C ARG A 95 13.52 -10.48 11.78
N LEU A 96 12.61 -9.64 12.28
CA LEU A 96 12.95 -8.27 12.66
C LEU A 96 13.94 -8.26 13.84
N GLN A 97 13.73 -9.07 14.87
CA GLN A 97 14.66 -9.19 15.99
C GLN A 97 16.06 -9.65 15.54
N ASN A 98 16.13 -10.66 14.68
CA ASN A 98 17.38 -11.16 14.09
C ASN A 98 18.06 -10.12 13.18
N ALA A 99 17.28 -9.24 12.55
CA ALA A 99 17.80 -8.08 11.81
C ALA A 99 18.23 -6.92 12.73
N GLY A 100 18.26 -7.15 14.05
CA GLY A 100 18.67 -6.19 15.06
C GLY A 100 17.58 -5.25 15.54
N TYR A 101 16.32 -5.39 15.08
CA TYR A 101 15.24 -4.52 15.56
C TYR A 101 14.98 -4.76 17.04
N PRO A 102 15.00 -3.70 17.85
CA PRO A 102 14.92 -3.84 19.29
C PRO A 102 13.47 -4.04 19.74
N LYS A 103 13.30 -4.82 20.81
CA LYS A 103 11.97 -5.11 21.38
C LYS A 103 11.22 -3.84 21.79
N SER A 104 11.92 -2.82 22.27
CA SER A 104 11.35 -1.52 22.64
C SER A 104 10.82 -0.69 21.46
N LEU A 105 11.28 -0.95 20.22
CA LEU A 105 10.66 -0.37 19.01
C LEU A 105 9.47 -1.22 18.54
N LEU A 106 9.56 -2.55 18.62
CA LEU A 106 8.52 -3.45 18.16
C LEU A 106 7.24 -3.35 19.01
N LYS A 107 7.35 -3.25 20.34
CA LYS A 107 6.21 -3.12 21.26
C LYS A 107 5.23 -2.00 20.86
N PRO A 108 5.65 -0.72 20.70
CA PRO A 108 4.73 0.34 20.32
C PRO A 108 4.20 0.21 18.89
N VAL A 109 4.93 -0.47 17.98
CA VAL A 109 4.42 -0.81 16.65
C VAL A 109 3.26 -1.79 16.77
N CYS A 110 3.41 -2.86 17.55
CA CYS A 110 2.35 -3.83 17.81
C CYS A 110 1.12 -3.19 18.46
N GLU A 111 1.30 -2.33 19.47
CA GLU A 111 0.21 -1.58 20.12
C GLU A 111 -0.55 -0.71 19.10
N THR A 112 0.18 0.02 18.25
CA THR A 112 -0.42 0.85 17.19
C THR A 112 -1.21 0.00 16.19
N LEU A 113 -0.69 -1.18 15.82
CA LEU A 113 -1.37 -2.11 14.92
C LEU A 113 -2.65 -2.66 15.54
N LEU A 114 -2.62 -3.07 16.81
CA LEU A 114 -3.80 -3.54 17.55
C LEU A 114 -4.88 -2.46 17.62
N GLN A 115 -4.50 -1.22 17.95
CA GLN A 115 -5.43 -0.09 17.97
C GLN A 115 -6.05 0.16 16.59
N ARG A 116 -5.26 0.11 15.52
CA ARG A 116 -5.76 0.28 14.14
C ARG A 116 -6.76 -0.80 13.76
N ILE A 117 -6.51 -2.05 14.11
CA ILE A 117 -7.40 -3.18 13.80
C ILE A 117 -8.71 -3.02 14.58
N LYS A 118 -8.65 -2.77 15.90
CA LYS A 118 -9.83 -2.52 16.74
C LYS A 118 -10.65 -1.31 16.26
N ALA A 119 -9.97 -0.22 15.90
CA ALA A 119 -10.63 0.97 15.37
C ALA A 119 -11.29 0.72 14.02
N LYS A 120 -10.69 -0.09 13.15
CA LYS A 120 -11.29 -0.47 11.86
C LYS A 120 -12.58 -1.26 12.06
N GLU A 121 -12.62 -2.15 13.05
CA GLU A 121 -13.84 -2.90 13.39
C GLU A 121 -14.95 -1.96 13.85
N LYS A 122 -14.63 -1.03 14.76
CA LYS A 122 -15.60 -0.02 15.25
C LYS A 122 -16.08 0.94 14.16
N ARG A 123 -15.23 1.26 13.18
CA ARG A 123 -15.54 2.19 12.08
C ARG A 123 -16.16 1.50 10.87
N ARG A 124 -16.31 0.18 10.87
CA ARG A 124 -17.01 -0.51 9.78
C ARG A 124 -18.46 0.00 9.83
N PRO A 125 -18.91 0.78 8.83
CA PRO A 125 -20.30 1.18 8.81
C PRO A 125 -21.14 -0.10 8.79
N PRO A 126 -22.30 -0.11 9.47
CA PRO A 126 -23.22 -1.24 9.34
C PRO A 126 -23.43 -1.51 7.85
N GLN A 127 -23.40 -2.80 7.49
CA GLN A 127 -23.75 -3.21 6.13
C GLN A 127 -25.09 -2.56 5.79
N PRO A 128 -25.23 -1.87 4.64
CA PRO A 128 -26.49 -1.25 4.28
C PRO A 128 -27.55 -2.34 4.28
N THR A 129 -28.59 -2.14 5.07
CA THR A 129 -29.71 -3.07 5.16
C THR A 129 -30.39 -3.18 3.79
N GLU A 130 -31.15 -4.24 3.55
CA GLU A 130 -31.97 -4.33 2.33
C GLU A 130 -32.92 -3.13 2.20
N GLU A 131 -33.38 -2.56 3.33
CA GLU A 131 -34.18 -1.34 3.33
C GLU A 131 -33.38 -0.11 2.88
N ASP A 132 -32.13 0.04 3.31
CA ASP A 132 -31.23 1.11 2.84
C ASP A 132 -30.96 1.01 1.33
N ARG A 133 -30.94 -0.22 0.79
CA ARG A 133 -30.77 -0.46 -0.66
C ARG A 133 -32.02 -0.13 -1.44
N ARG A 134 -33.21 -0.47 -0.91
CA ARG A 134 -34.51 -0.11 -1.52
C ARG A 134 -34.71 1.39 -1.61
N ARG A 135 -34.13 2.16 -0.69
CA ARG A 135 -34.20 3.63 -0.66
C ARG A 135 -33.03 4.29 -1.39
N LEU A 136 -32.33 3.59 -2.29
CA LEU A 136 -31.25 4.15 -3.11
C LEU A 136 -31.74 4.44 -4.53
N ALA A 137 -31.65 5.70 -4.96
CA ALA A 137 -32.00 6.12 -6.32
C ALA A 137 -30.74 6.55 -7.07
N VAL A 138 -30.49 5.97 -8.25
CA VAL A 138 -29.39 6.36 -9.13
C VAL A 138 -29.93 7.23 -10.25
N LEU A 139 -29.47 8.47 -10.33
CA LEU A 139 -29.88 9.44 -11.35
C LEU A 139 -28.68 9.84 -12.21
N PRO A 140 -28.85 10.21 -13.49
CA PRO A 140 -27.77 10.84 -14.25
C PRO A 140 -27.37 12.18 -13.59
N TYR A 141 -26.08 12.50 -13.61
CA TYR A 141 -25.60 13.79 -13.13
C TYR A 141 -26.03 14.89 -14.10
N VAL A 142 -26.79 15.86 -13.60
CA VAL A 142 -27.20 17.05 -14.34
C VAL A 142 -26.80 18.26 -13.49
N HIS A 143 -25.97 19.12 -14.06
CA HIS A 143 -25.47 20.31 -13.37
C HIS A 143 -26.64 21.21 -12.91
N GLY A 144 -26.55 21.77 -11.70
CA GLY A 144 -27.64 22.52 -11.06
C GLY A 144 -28.74 21.64 -10.43
N PHE A 145 -29.16 20.55 -11.09
CA PHE A 145 -30.24 19.67 -10.62
C PHE A 145 -29.79 18.72 -9.50
N SER A 146 -28.56 18.19 -9.59
CA SER A 146 -28.07 17.17 -8.65
C SER A 146 -28.06 17.63 -7.19
N HIS A 147 -27.73 18.90 -6.93
CA HIS A 147 -27.72 19.43 -5.57
C HIS A 147 -29.13 19.54 -4.98
N ALA A 148 -30.10 19.98 -5.78
CA ALA A 148 -31.50 20.06 -5.37
C ALA A 148 -32.05 18.67 -5.05
N MET A 149 -31.84 17.68 -5.93
CA MET A 149 -32.30 16.31 -5.71
C MET A 149 -31.65 15.63 -4.51
N LYS A 150 -30.37 15.90 -4.23
CA LYS A 150 -29.73 15.38 -3.02
C LYS A 150 -30.33 15.96 -1.74
N LYS A 151 -30.70 17.25 -1.75
CA LYS A 151 -31.41 17.90 -0.62
C LYS A 151 -32.80 17.30 -0.42
N VAL A 152 -33.57 17.11 -1.50
CA VAL A 152 -34.92 16.52 -1.46
C VAL A 152 -34.86 15.06 -1.01
N GLY A 153 -33.99 14.25 -1.60
CA GLY A 153 -33.81 12.85 -1.20
C GLY A 153 -33.49 12.70 0.28
N LYS A 154 -32.61 13.56 0.83
CA LYS A 154 -32.30 13.57 2.26
C LYS A 154 -33.54 13.85 3.13
N LYS A 155 -34.45 14.73 2.71
CA LYS A 155 -35.70 15.01 3.45
C LYS A 155 -36.64 13.80 3.48
N HIS A 156 -36.63 12.97 2.43
CA HIS A 156 -37.48 11.78 2.32
C HIS A 156 -36.78 10.46 2.70
N GLY A 157 -35.56 10.52 3.25
CA GLY A 157 -34.79 9.32 3.60
C GLY A 157 -34.36 8.48 2.40
N ILE A 158 -34.32 9.05 1.20
CA ILE A 158 -33.86 8.41 -0.04
C ILE A 158 -32.42 8.83 -0.32
N LYS A 159 -31.53 7.84 -0.44
CA LYS A 159 -30.14 8.05 -0.82
C LYS A 159 -30.03 8.22 -2.33
N VAL A 160 -29.93 9.47 -2.77
CA VAL A 160 -29.72 9.80 -4.19
C VAL A 160 -28.23 9.77 -4.52
N VAL A 161 -27.87 8.98 -5.53
CA VAL A 161 -26.51 8.89 -6.09
C VAL A 161 -26.56 9.31 -7.56
N PHE A 162 -25.58 10.10 -8.00
CA PHE A 162 -25.52 10.54 -9.38
C PHE A 162 -24.50 9.72 -10.18
N SER A 163 -24.91 9.21 -11.33
CA SER A 163 -24.06 8.60 -12.34
C SER A 163 -23.63 9.66 -13.34
N ALA A 164 -22.33 9.92 -13.47
CA ALA A 164 -21.83 10.74 -14.56
C ALA A 164 -21.74 9.86 -15.82
N PRO A 165 -22.35 10.26 -16.96
CA PRO A 165 -22.31 9.50 -18.20
C PRO A 165 -20.86 9.29 -18.68
N ASN A 166 -20.01 10.31 -18.49
CA ASN A 166 -18.59 10.25 -18.76
C ASN A 166 -17.84 9.98 -17.45
N LYS A 167 -17.70 8.70 -17.09
CA LYS A 167 -16.79 8.31 -16.01
C LYS A 167 -15.40 8.82 -16.37
N ALA A 168 -14.64 9.38 -15.41
CA ALA A 168 -13.28 9.88 -15.65
C ALA A 168 -12.38 8.87 -16.39
N TYR A 169 -12.58 7.58 -16.14
CA TYR A 169 -11.94 6.47 -16.86
C TYR A 169 -12.20 6.46 -18.38
N GLY A 170 -13.41 6.82 -18.80
CA GLY A 170 -13.79 6.96 -20.21
C GLY A 170 -13.06 8.12 -20.88
N MET A 171 -12.85 9.23 -20.17
CA MET A 171 -12.09 10.37 -20.69
C MET A 171 -10.62 10.01 -20.92
N CYS A 172 -9.98 9.30 -19.98
CA CYS A 172 -8.60 8.82 -20.18
C CYS A 172 -8.48 7.93 -21.43
N ARG A 173 -9.46 7.07 -21.69
CA ARG A 173 -9.50 6.22 -22.90
C ARG A 173 -9.75 7.01 -24.19
N GLN A 174 -10.38 8.18 -24.10
CA GLN A 174 -10.68 9.04 -25.24
C GLN A 174 -9.48 9.94 -25.56
N VAL A 175 -8.86 10.52 -24.53
CA VAL A 175 -7.58 11.26 -24.63
C VAL A 175 -6.47 10.34 -25.19
N ASN A 176 -6.33 9.13 -24.66
CA ASN A 176 -5.33 8.17 -25.16
C ASN A 176 -5.60 7.71 -26.61
N ARG A 177 -6.84 7.80 -27.11
CA ARG A 177 -7.16 7.52 -28.51
C ARG A 177 -6.81 8.68 -29.44
N CYS A 178 -7.00 9.92 -29.00
CA CYS A 178 -6.56 11.11 -29.76
C CYS A 178 -5.03 11.15 -29.92
N VAL A 179 -4.26 10.86 -28.86
CA VAL A 179 -2.78 10.85 -28.94
C VAL A 179 -2.25 9.78 -29.91
N GLN A 180 -2.92 8.64 -30.02
CA GLN A 180 -2.52 7.56 -30.93
C GLN A 180 -2.85 7.86 -32.41
N GLN A 181 -3.80 8.75 -32.69
CA GLN A 181 -4.10 9.17 -34.06
C GLN A 181 -3.06 10.19 -34.57
N GLU A 182 -2.66 11.14 -33.73
CA GLU A 182 -1.61 12.12 -34.08
C GLU A 182 -0.24 11.46 -34.34
N GLN A 183 0.11 10.38 -33.62
CA GLN A 183 1.36 9.65 -33.86
C GLN A 183 1.37 8.81 -35.15
N LYS A 184 0.21 8.50 -35.73
CA LYS A 184 0.14 7.80 -37.03
C LYS A 184 0.29 8.77 -38.20
N GLU A 185 -0.05 10.04 -38.03
CA GLU A 185 0.11 11.09 -39.04
C GLU A 185 1.45 11.84 -38.91
N GLY A 186 2.09 11.81 -37.73
CA GLY A 186 3.40 12.41 -37.47
C GLY A 186 4.63 11.61 -37.92
N LEU A 187 4.47 10.41 -38.49
CA LEU A 187 5.60 9.60 -38.98
C LEU A 187 5.98 9.93 -40.44
N VAL A 188 5.85 11.19 -40.85
CA VAL A 188 6.42 11.73 -42.09
C VAL A 188 6.95 13.15 -41.83
N PHE A 189 7.79 13.33 -40.81
CA PHE A 189 8.73 14.45 -40.80
C PHE A 189 10.14 13.87 -40.74
N GLY A 190 10.78 13.93 -41.92
CA GLY A 190 12.08 13.36 -42.18
C GLY A 190 13.12 13.86 -41.20
N PHE A 191 13.86 12.91 -40.65
CA PHE A 191 15.21 13.14 -40.16
C PHE A 191 16.08 13.57 -41.34
N HIS A 192 15.99 14.85 -41.70
CA HIS A 192 17.01 15.50 -42.51
C HIS A 192 18.22 15.74 -41.61
N VAL A 193 19.19 14.86 -41.76
CA VAL A 193 20.56 14.95 -41.29
C VAL A 193 21.12 16.34 -41.56
N TRP A 194 21.73 16.97 -40.56
CA TRP A 194 22.89 17.83 -40.77
C TRP A 194 24.01 17.39 -39.83
N VAL A 195 25.00 16.75 -40.44
CA VAL A 195 26.36 16.61 -39.92
C VAL A 195 26.95 18.02 -39.86
N LEU A 196 27.53 18.40 -38.72
CA LEU A 196 28.48 19.50 -38.69
C LEU A 196 29.75 19.06 -37.97
N VAL A 197 30.79 18.90 -38.79
CA VAL A 197 32.20 18.76 -38.43
C VAL A 197 32.70 20.10 -37.89
N LEU A 198 33.77 20.04 -37.07
CA LEU A 198 34.87 21.02 -36.88
C LEU A 198 35.01 21.48 -35.43
N THR A 199 36.00 20.95 -34.69
CA THR A 199 37.38 21.46 -34.53
C THR A 199 37.46 22.89 -33.99
N GLY A 200 38.13 23.01 -32.84
CA GLY A 200 39.10 24.07 -32.62
C GLY A 200 38.56 25.48 -32.43
N ALA A 201 38.33 25.81 -31.16
CA ALA A 201 38.65 27.08 -30.52
C ALA A 201 38.06 28.40 -31.09
N HIS A 202 37.45 29.13 -30.16
CA HIS A 202 37.14 30.56 -30.15
C HIS A 202 35.74 30.99 -30.63
N LYS A 203 35.00 31.52 -29.64
CA LYS A 203 33.95 32.55 -29.71
C LYS A 203 32.57 32.09 -30.22
N LEU A 204 31.74 31.64 -29.29
CA LEU A 204 30.29 31.53 -29.48
C LEU A 204 29.64 32.90 -29.25
N GLN A 205 29.05 33.46 -30.30
CA GLN A 205 28.05 34.53 -30.19
C GLN A 205 26.70 33.91 -30.57
N VAL A 206 25.78 33.89 -29.62
CA VAL A 206 24.44 33.31 -29.80
C VAL A 206 23.53 34.39 -30.37
N PHE A 207 23.02 34.17 -31.58
CA PHE A 207 22.01 34.99 -32.22
C PHE A 207 20.66 34.27 -32.12
N ILE A 208 19.66 34.91 -31.52
CA ILE A 208 18.29 34.41 -31.40
C ILE A 208 17.41 35.43 -32.11
N GLU A 209 16.83 35.07 -33.26
CA GLU A 209 15.70 35.83 -33.80
C GLU A 209 14.39 35.29 -33.22
N PRO A 210 13.46 36.18 -32.79
CA PRO A 210 12.13 35.81 -32.40
C PRO A 210 11.17 35.82 -33.61
N THR A 211 10.29 34.83 -33.67
CA THR A 211 9.03 34.89 -34.42
C THR A 211 7.98 35.67 -33.67
#